data_AF-A0A7X9UKN4-F1
#
_entry.id   AF-A0A7X9UKN4-F1
#
_cell.length_a   1.000
_cell.length_b   1.000
_cell.length_c   1.000
_cell.angle_alpha   90.00
_cell.angle_beta   90.00
_cell.angle_gamma   90.00
#
_symmetry.space_group_name_H-M   'P 1'
#
loop_
_entity.id
_entity.type
_entity.pdbx_description
1 polymer ?
#
loop_
_entity_poly.entity_id
_entity_poly.type
_entity_poly.pdbx_seq_one_letter_code
_entity_poly.pdbx_strand_id
1 'polypeptide(L)'
;MTSNESQRFRYSEAPVWDWQRAYYEQKGLEAWTENQVPQYITSNPMIATAYAEMIFGFLQDLANKGQITETVTILELGAGVGRLAHQVLLKLIELKEFAGIELPPFRYVMTDLVAENVQGWREHPSMQSFIQQGIVDFARFDAVADTELKLVVAGTVIRPGDLKQPLLLIANYFFDSIPQELIYIGDGEIYECDLLVQSPDRRHDLEPAEMLKNMTLSYEYRRAPEYSADNYPYSELITLYKAELEDSHILFPAIGLSCLERLNKLSQSGYVLITADKGDHRLDNWKFAEPPEFVLHGSFSLTANYHAIQYVLEQQGAHTRFTTHHYKDLNVGCMLMVDEPIRYVNTRLAYHRFVERFGPDDFFSMKQWVDSRIESMELKHILPFWRLGGYDAEFLIHSATHISSLLPDASDEEMLDIQSGIHTMWSSYYVMEQQGGLAFLAGQLLYEMYMYEDAKRFLEISLVADPSNHTPAVLYDLAVCCYELELEEETLSYTHKVLALEPDHEEAGDLLRSFE
;
A
#
# COMPACT_ATOMS: atom_id res chain seq x y z
N MET A 1 -23.70 -42.07 2.23
CA MET A 1 -22.33 -41.73 1.81
C MET A 1 -22.48 -40.89 0.56
N THR A 2 -22.58 -39.58 0.73
CA THR A 2 -22.57 -38.62 -0.39
C THR A 2 -21.12 -38.48 -0.82
N SER A 3 -20.82 -38.83 -2.06
CA SER A 3 -19.51 -38.59 -2.65
C SER A 3 -19.29 -37.09 -2.74
N ASN A 4 -18.33 -36.55 -1.99
CA ASN A 4 -17.74 -35.27 -2.35
C ASN A 4 -17.03 -35.48 -3.68
N GLU A 5 -17.68 -35.11 -4.79
CA GLU A 5 -17.07 -35.17 -6.12
C GLU A 5 -15.97 -34.11 -6.19
N SER A 6 -14.72 -34.57 -6.22
CA SER A 6 -13.56 -33.71 -6.51
C SER A 6 -13.61 -33.30 -7.98
N GLN A 7 -13.55 -32.00 -8.26
CA GLN A 7 -13.49 -31.48 -9.63
C GLN A 7 -12.07 -31.01 -9.95
N ARG A 8 -11.61 -31.32 -11.16
CA ARG A 8 -10.27 -30.98 -11.65
C ARG A 8 -10.34 -29.72 -12.51
N PHE A 9 -9.50 -28.75 -12.20
CA PHE A 9 -9.37 -27.50 -12.93
C PHE A 9 -7.91 -27.22 -13.26
N ARG A 10 -7.65 -26.59 -14.40
CA ARG A 10 -6.35 -25.96 -14.65
C ARG A 10 -6.12 -24.90 -13.57
N TYR A 11 -4.91 -24.81 -12.99
CA TYR A 11 -4.67 -23.96 -11.81
C TYR A 11 -5.12 -22.50 -12.02
N SER A 12 -4.84 -21.90 -13.19
CA SER A 12 -5.23 -20.53 -13.55
C SER A 12 -6.73 -20.34 -13.82
N GLU A 13 -7.48 -21.43 -14.02
CA GLU A 13 -8.92 -21.43 -14.36
C GLU A 13 -9.76 -22.01 -13.20
N ALA A 14 -9.12 -22.30 -12.07
CA ALA A 14 -9.79 -22.88 -10.91
C ALA A 14 -10.74 -21.87 -10.24
N PRO A 15 -11.87 -22.31 -9.68
CA PRO A 15 -12.89 -21.44 -9.09
C PRO A 15 -12.38 -20.62 -7.90
N VAL A 16 -11.21 -20.96 -7.33
CA VAL A 16 -10.56 -20.20 -6.26
C VAL A 16 -10.30 -18.74 -6.66
N TRP A 17 -10.01 -18.47 -7.94
CA TRP A 17 -9.82 -17.12 -8.46
C TRP A 17 -11.11 -16.31 -8.50
N ASP A 18 -12.23 -16.96 -8.82
CA ASP A 18 -13.55 -16.34 -8.79
C ASP A 18 -13.99 -16.07 -7.34
N TRP A 19 -13.67 -16.97 -6.40
CA TRP A 19 -13.94 -16.75 -4.97
C TRP A 19 -13.11 -15.60 -4.40
N GLN A 20 -11.84 -15.49 -4.78
CA GLN A 20 -10.99 -14.36 -4.43
C GLN A 20 -11.57 -13.04 -4.97
N ARG A 21 -11.95 -13.02 -6.25
CA ARG A 21 -12.61 -11.86 -6.86
C ARG A 21 -13.88 -11.47 -6.10
N ALA A 22 -14.75 -12.46 -5.83
CA ALA A 22 -16.00 -12.24 -5.11
C ALA A 22 -15.77 -11.72 -3.68
N TYR A 23 -14.72 -12.18 -2.99
CA TYR A 23 -14.35 -11.65 -1.66
C TYR A 23 -14.07 -10.14 -1.73
N TYR A 24 -13.24 -9.68 -2.66
CA TYR A 24 -12.93 -8.26 -2.81
C TYR A 24 -14.16 -7.45 -3.26
N GLU A 25 -14.96 -7.96 -4.19
CA GLU A 25 -16.19 -7.29 -4.64
C GLU A 25 -17.22 -7.14 -3.51
N GLN A 26 -17.33 -8.14 -2.63
CA GLN A 26 -18.27 -8.10 -1.49
C GLN A 26 -17.78 -7.22 -0.34
N LYS A 27 -16.46 -7.25 -0.04
CA LYS A 27 -15.89 -6.50 1.07
C LYS A 27 -15.60 -5.04 0.72
N GLY A 28 -15.24 -4.74 -0.53
CA GLY A 28 -14.80 -3.40 -0.92
C GLY A 28 -13.71 -2.87 0.01
N LEU A 29 -13.82 -1.62 0.44
CA LEU A 29 -12.86 -0.98 1.36
C LEU A 29 -12.76 -1.69 2.74
N GLU A 30 -13.77 -2.45 3.14
CA GLU A 30 -13.75 -3.22 4.40
C GLU A 30 -12.80 -4.44 4.33
N ALA A 31 -12.28 -4.82 3.15
CA ALA A 31 -11.27 -5.88 3.07
C ALA A 31 -9.99 -5.53 3.84
N TRP A 32 -9.74 -4.24 4.08
CA TRP A 32 -8.55 -3.72 4.73
C TRP A 32 -8.80 -3.22 6.16
N THR A 33 -10.04 -3.31 6.67
CA THR A 33 -10.32 -3.06 8.08
C THR A 33 -9.89 -4.27 8.92
N GLU A 34 -9.58 -4.04 10.20
CA GLU A 34 -9.19 -5.08 11.17
C GLU A 34 -7.99 -5.97 10.76
N ASN A 35 -7.12 -5.50 9.86
CA ASN A 35 -5.96 -6.25 9.34
C ASN A 35 -6.32 -7.60 8.66
N GLN A 36 -7.51 -7.73 8.06
CA GLN A 36 -7.84 -8.93 7.27
C GLN A 36 -6.86 -9.09 6.10
N VAL A 37 -6.68 -8.05 5.29
CA VAL A 37 -5.63 -8.00 4.27
C VAL A 37 -4.47 -7.14 4.76
N PRO A 38 -3.24 -7.69 4.93
CA PRO A 38 -2.08 -6.89 5.31
C PRO A 38 -1.78 -5.79 4.30
N GLN A 39 -1.73 -4.53 4.75
CA GLN A 39 -1.52 -3.37 3.88
C GLN A 39 -0.36 -2.45 4.31
N TYR A 40 0.09 -2.55 5.56
CA TYR A 40 1.02 -1.56 6.11
C TYR A 40 2.35 -1.48 5.33
N ILE A 41 2.97 -2.63 5.06
CA ILE A 41 4.30 -2.70 4.43
C ILE A 41 4.32 -2.07 3.03
N THR A 42 3.17 -2.01 2.35
CA THR A 42 3.00 -1.38 1.03
C THR A 42 2.29 -0.02 1.09
N SER A 43 1.84 0.44 2.26
CA SER A 43 1.03 1.67 2.45
C SER A 43 1.48 2.48 3.68
N ASN A 44 2.75 2.91 3.68
CA ASN A 44 3.33 3.77 4.73
C ASN A 44 4.20 4.89 4.13
N PRO A 45 4.54 5.94 4.90
CA PRO A 45 5.29 7.08 4.38
C PRO A 45 6.68 6.74 3.82
N MET A 46 7.33 5.66 4.29
CA MET A 46 8.65 5.25 3.80
C MET A 46 8.57 4.75 2.35
N ILE A 47 7.66 3.81 2.05
CA ILE A 47 7.48 3.33 0.67
C ILE A 47 6.92 4.43 -0.25
N ALA A 48 5.99 5.26 0.26
CA ALA A 48 5.48 6.39 -0.48
C ALA A 48 6.58 7.39 -0.86
N THR A 49 7.53 7.65 0.04
CA THR A 49 8.69 8.52 -0.23
C THR A 49 9.60 7.91 -1.30
N ALA A 50 9.90 6.61 -1.21
CA ALA A 50 10.69 5.93 -2.23
C ALA A 50 10.05 6.04 -3.62
N TYR A 51 8.72 5.92 -3.70
CA TYR A 51 7.98 6.02 -4.96
C TYR A 51 7.93 7.45 -5.48
N ALA A 52 7.64 8.43 -4.61
CA ALA A 52 7.65 9.83 -4.97
C ALA A 52 9.02 10.27 -5.51
N GLU A 53 10.13 9.82 -4.93
CA GLU A 53 11.49 10.09 -5.39
C GLU A 53 11.77 9.46 -6.77
N MET A 54 11.33 8.22 -7.00
CA MET A 54 11.47 7.58 -8.32
C MET A 54 10.62 8.27 -9.39
N ILE A 55 9.38 8.63 -9.06
CA ILE A 55 8.48 9.38 -9.95
C ILE A 55 9.06 10.77 -10.24
N PHE A 56 9.53 11.47 -9.21
CA PHE A 56 10.17 12.79 -9.36
C PHE A 56 11.40 12.70 -10.27
N GLY A 57 12.27 11.71 -10.05
CA GLY A 57 13.42 11.45 -10.92
C GLY A 57 12.98 11.15 -12.37
N PHE A 58 11.89 10.41 -12.57
CA PHE A 58 11.34 10.15 -13.89
C PHE A 58 10.86 11.44 -14.58
N LEU A 59 10.15 12.32 -13.87
CA LEU A 59 9.73 13.62 -14.40
C LEU A 59 10.94 14.51 -14.75
N GLN A 60 12.01 14.48 -13.94
CA GLN A 60 13.26 15.18 -14.24
C GLN A 60 13.93 14.63 -15.50
N ASP A 61 13.94 13.32 -15.69
CA ASP A 61 14.51 12.68 -16.88
C ASP A 61 13.72 13.04 -18.15
N LEU A 62 12.39 13.11 -18.08
CA LEU A 62 11.56 13.61 -19.20
C LEU A 62 11.81 15.10 -19.48
N ALA A 63 11.91 15.93 -18.44
CA ALA A 63 12.22 17.35 -18.59
C ALA A 63 13.60 17.57 -19.24
N ASN A 64 14.61 16.78 -18.86
CA ASN A 64 15.94 16.80 -19.47
C ASN A 64 15.94 16.38 -20.95
N LYS A 65 14.92 15.63 -21.38
CA LYS A 65 14.66 15.29 -22.79
C LYS A 65 13.82 16.36 -23.51
N GLY A 66 13.44 17.45 -22.85
CA GLY A 66 12.58 18.50 -23.38
C GLY A 66 11.09 18.16 -23.39
N GLN A 67 10.67 17.08 -22.73
CA GLN A 67 9.30 16.58 -22.73
C GLN A 67 8.51 17.14 -21.53
N ILE A 68 8.20 18.44 -21.58
CA ILE A 68 7.62 19.19 -20.44
C ILE A 68 6.14 19.57 -20.61
N THR A 69 5.54 19.36 -21.79
CA THR A 69 4.18 19.87 -22.09
C THR A 69 3.09 18.83 -21.91
N GLU A 70 3.33 17.60 -22.35
CA GLU A 70 2.34 16.53 -22.31
C GLU A 70 2.25 15.94 -20.91
N THR A 71 1.02 15.65 -20.45
CA THR A 71 0.76 15.08 -19.13
C THR A 71 1.26 13.64 -19.05
N VAL A 72 2.04 13.35 -18.01
CA VAL A 72 2.45 12.00 -17.63
C VAL A 72 1.32 11.34 -16.85
N THR A 73 0.85 10.19 -17.31
CA THR A 73 -0.09 9.35 -16.54
C THR A 73 0.69 8.45 -15.61
N ILE A 74 0.39 8.53 -14.31
CA ILE A 74 0.84 7.62 -13.27
C ILE A 74 -0.36 6.74 -12.92
N LEU A 75 -0.29 5.44 -13.17
CA LEU A 75 -1.38 4.49 -13.01
C LEU A 75 -1.05 3.51 -11.87
N GLU A 76 -1.82 3.56 -10.79
CA GLU A 76 -1.74 2.59 -9.70
C GLU A 76 -2.75 1.46 -9.92
N LEU A 77 -2.25 0.23 -9.98
CA LEU A 77 -3.03 -0.99 -10.15
C LEU A 77 -3.37 -1.58 -8.79
N GLY A 78 -4.66 -1.70 -8.48
CA GLY A 78 -5.12 -2.24 -7.19
C GLY A 78 -4.80 -1.30 -6.02
N ALA A 79 -5.24 -0.05 -6.08
CA ALA A 79 -4.88 0.99 -5.10
C ALA A 79 -5.46 0.77 -3.68
N GLY A 80 -6.28 -0.27 -3.48
CA GLY A 80 -6.83 -0.67 -2.18
C GLY A 80 -7.59 0.46 -1.49
N VAL A 81 -7.20 0.80 -0.25
CA VAL A 81 -7.86 1.91 0.47
C VAL A 81 -7.48 3.31 -0.05
N GLY A 82 -6.44 3.43 -0.89
CA GLY A 82 -5.97 4.71 -1.43
C GLY A 82 -4.94 5.45 -0.56
N ARG A 83 -4.49 4.84 0.55
CA ARG A 83 -3.52 5.43 1.48
C ARG A 83 -2.16 5.68 0.82
N LEU A 84 -1.67 4.74 0.00
CA LEU A 84 -0.41 4.89 -0.72
C LEU A 84 -0.48 6.06 -1.72
N ALA A 85 -1.52 6.10 -2.57
CA ALA A 85 -1.75 7.19 -3.52
C ALA A 85 -1.68 8.56 -2.84
N HIS A 86 -2.40 8.72 -1.72
CA HIS A 86 -2.41 9.95 -0.94
C HIS A 86 -1.01 10.39 -0.51
N GLN A 87 -0.25 9.46 0.08
CA GLN A 87 1.09 9.75 0.60
C GLN A 87 2.09 10.04 -0.52
N VAL A 88 2.01 9.30 -1.64
CA VAL A 88 2.85 9.55 -2.83
C VAL A 88 2.55 10.92 -3.41
N LEU A 89 1.28 11.31 -3.53
CA LEU A 89 0.87 12.61 -4.06
C LEU A 89 1.39 13.75 -3.20
N LEU A 90 1.20 13.69 -1.88
CA LEU A 90 1.73 14.70 -0.95
C LEU A 90 3.24 14.84 -1.10
N LYS A 91 3.97 13.72 -1.05
CA LYS A 91 5.43 13.76 -1.11
C LYS A 91 5.94 14.22 -2.48
N LEU A 92 5.29 13.81 -3.56
CA LEU A 92 5.66 14.25 -4.91
C LEU A 92 5.41 15.75 -5.10
N ILE A 93 4.31 16.29 -4.58
CA ILE A 93 4.03 17.73 -4.61
C ILE A 93 5.10 18.49 -3.81
N GLU A 94 5.40 18.04 -2.59
CA GLU A 94 6.45 18.61 -1.75
C GLU A 94 7.81 18.64 -2.47
N LEU A 95 8.23 17.52 -3.08
CA LEU A 95 9.49 17.43 -3.85
C LEU A 95 9.52 18.41 -5.03
N LYS A 96 8.40 18.54 -5.75
CA LYS A 96 8.29 19.48 -6.88
C LYS A 96 8.37 20.93 -6.43
N GLU A 97 7.66 21.29 -5.36
CA GLU A 97 7.67 22.63 -4.78
C GLU A 97 9.06 22.99 -4.26
N PHE A 98 9.69 22.07 -3.54
CA PHE A 98 11.05 22.24 -3.01
C PHE A 98 12.08 22.44 -4.13
N ALA A 99 11.99 21.64 -5.20
CA ALA A 99 12.95 21.73 -6.30
C ALA A 99 12.75 22.99 -7.14
N GLY A 100 11.52 23.48 -7.31
CA GLY A 100 11.22 24.72 -8.03
C GLY A 100 11.64 24.71 -9.50
N ILE A 101 11.70 23.54 -10.14
CA ILE A 101 12.08 23.35 -11.55
C ILE A 101 10.88 23.04 -12.44
N GLU A 102 10.98 23.38 -13.72
CA GLU A 102 9.97 23.03 -14.70
C GLU A 102 9.99 21.52 -14.99
N LEU A 103 8.83 20.89 -14.82
CA LEU A 103 8.62 19.45 -15.00
C LEU A 103 7.33 19.24 -15.81
N PRO A 104 7.19 18.12 -16.53
CA PRO A 104 5.93 17.81 -17.16
C PRO A 104 4.78 17.75 -16.14
N PRO A 105 3.57 18.19 -16.52
CA PRO A 105 2.39 17.96 -15.70
C PRO A 105 2.18 16.45 -15.54
N PHE A 106 1.55 16.03 -14.44
CA PHE A 106 1.20 14.63 -14.22
C PHE A 106 -0.26 14.50 -13.82
N ARG A 107 -0.79 13.29 -14.02
CA ARG A 107 -2.08 12.85 -13.46
C ARG A 107 -1.91 11.47 -12.86
N TYR A 108 -2.28 11.34 -11.60
CA TYR A 108 -2.32 10.08 -10.89
C TYR A 108 -3.69 9.43 -11.10
N VAL A 109 -3.73 8.19 -11.55
CA VAL A 109 -4.93 7.43 -11.84
C VAL A 109 -4.93 6.21 -10.94
N MET A 110 -5.81 6.19 -9.94
CA MET A 110 -5.97 5.02 -9.08
C MET A 110 -6.96 4.06 -9.73
N THR A 111 -6.64 2.77 -9.71
CA THR A 111 -7.52 1.74 -10.26
C THR A 111 -7.76 0.59 -9.31
N ASP A 112 -8.96 0.03 -9.39
CA ASP A 112 -9.35 -1.20 -8.73
C ASP A 112 -10.25 -2.02 -9.66
N LEU A 113 -10.38 -3.30 -9.38
CA LEU A 113 -11.38 -4.15 -10.00
C LEU A 113 -12.79 -3.83 -9.46
N VAL A 114 -12.88 -3.47 -8.17
CA VAL A 114 -14.12 -3.21 -7.45
C VAL A 114 -14.62 -1.79 -7.71
N ALA A 115 -15.81 -1.66 -8.27
CA ALA A 115 -16.37 -0.36 -8.66
C ALA A 115 -16.70 0.53 -7.43
N GLU A 116 -17.04 -0.08 -6.32
CA GLU A 116 -17.36 0.55 -5.04
C GLU A 116 -16.13 1.26 -4.46
N ASN A 117 -14.93 0.68 -4.57
CA ASN A 117 -13.67 1.33 -4.17
C ASN A 117 -13.44 2.62 -4.97
N VAL A 118 -13.70 2.58 -6.28
CA VAL A 118 -13.58 3.75 -7.17
C VAL A 118 -14.54 4.87 -6.77
N GLN A 119 -15.77 4.56 -6.36
CA GLN A 119 -16.69 5.58 -5.82
C GLN A 119 -16.24 6.07 -4.44
N GLY A 120 -15.79 5.17 -3.58
CA GLY A 120 -15.27 5.49 -2.25
C GLY A 120 -14.15 6.54 -2.32
N TRP A 121 -13.15 6.36 -3.19
CA TRP A 121 -12.07 7.35 -3.37
C TRP A 121 -12.55 8.68 -3.93
N ARG A 122 -13.53 8.65 -4.85
CA ARG A 122 -14.12 9.87 -5.44
C ARG A 122 -14.78 10.74 -4.38
N GLU A 123 -15.39 10.13 -3.37
CA GLU A 123 -16.07 10.81 -2.27
C GLU A 123 -15.14 11.06 -1.06
N HIS A 124 -13.96 10.42 -1.03
CA HIS A 124 -13.06 10.45 0.11
C HIS A 124 -12.53 11.87 0.41
N PRO A 125 -12.60 12.35 1.67
CA PRO A 125 -12.15 13.70 2.03
C PRO A 125 -10.69 14.00 1.65
N SER A 126 -9.79 13.06 1.91
CA SER A 126 -8.36 13.20 1.59
C SER A 126 -8.05 13.26 0.09
N MET A 127 -9.01 12.94 -0.79
CA MET A 127 -8.83 13.02 -2.25
C MET A 127 -9.40 14.30 -2.85
N GLN A 128 -10.27 15.03 -2.15
CA GLN A 128 -11.03 16.14 -2.72
C GLN A 128 -10.13 17.28 -3.22
N SER A 129 -9.08 17.63 -2.49
CA SER A 129 -8.15 18.68 -2.91
C SER A 129 -7.43 18.30 -4.23
N PHE A 130 -7.01 17.05 -4.37
CA PHE A 130 -6.33 16.57 -5.57
C PHE A 130 -7.25 16.45 -6.79
N ILE A 131 -8.50 16.07 -6.57
CA ILE A 131 -9.56 16.06 -7.60
C ILE A 131 -9.80 17.50 -8.10
N GLN A 132 -9.96 18.47 -7.20
CA GLN A 132 -10.19 19.88 -7.55
C GLN A 132 -9.00 20.48 -8.32
N GLN A 133 -7.78 20.08 -7.98
CA GLN A 133 -6.56 20.47 -8.71
C GLN A 133 -6.42 19.77 -10.08
N GLY A 134 -7.22 18.73 -10.37
CA GLY A 134 -7.18 17.99 -11.63
C GLY A 134 -5.96 17.07 -11.78
N ILE A 135 -5.28 16.75 -10.67
CA ILE A 135 -4.07 15.91 -10.66
C ILE A 135 -4.34 14.45 -10.29
N VAL A 136 -5.57 14.12 -9.86
CA VAL A 136 -6.04 12.76 -9.58
C VAL A 136 -7.26 12.41 -10.42
N ASP A 137 -7.33 11.16 -10.87
CA ASP A 137 -8.50 10.55 -11.50
C ASP A 137 -8.61 9.08 -11.08
N PHE A 138 -9.70 8.43 -11.44
CA PHE A 138 -10.00 7.06 -11.04
C PHE A 138 -10.52 6.26 -12.23
N ALA A 139 -10.26 4.96 -12.25
CA ALA A 139 -10.88 4.05 -13.20
C ALA A 139 -11.06 2.65 -12.61
N ARG A 140 -12.12 1.95 -13.01
CA ARG A 140 -12.17 0.49 -12.83
C ARG A 140 -11.24 -0.14 -13.86
N PHE A 141 -10.46 -1.14 -13.45
CA PHE A 141 -9.56 -1.86 -14.35
C PHE A 141 -9.49 -3.35 -14.01
N ASP A 142 -9.78 -4.21 -14.99
CA ASP A 142 -9.61 -5.66 -14.90
C ASP A 142 -8.30 -6.11 -15.55
N ALA A 143 -7.36 -6.57 -14.72
CA ALA A 143 -6.05 -7.06 -15.10
C ALA A 143 -6.08 -8.23 -16.10
N VAL A 144 -7.21 -8.92 -16.25
CA VAL A 144 -7.34 -10.06 -17.16
C VAL A 144 -7.77 -9.62 -18.56
N ALA A 145 -8.63 -8.60 -18.67
CA ALA A 145 -9.38 -8.33 -19.89
C ALA A 145 -9.24 -6.91 -20.44
N ASP A 146 -9.06 -5.91 -19.58
CA ASP A 146 -9.16 -4.52 -20.01
C ASP A 146 -7.96 -4.08 -20.86
N THR A 147 -8.24 -3.18 -21.79
CA THR A 147 -7.30 -2.62 -22.79
C THR A 147 -7.37 -1.09 -22.88
N GLU A 148 -8.26 -0.47 -22.12
CA GLU A 148 -8.52 0.97 -22.08
C GLU A 148 -8.83 1.40 -20.65
N LEU A 149 -8.60 2.67 -20.32
CA LEU A 149 -8.92 3.25 -19.01
C LEU A 149 -10.06 4.25 -19.15
N LYS A 150 -11.17 4.00 -18.49
CA LYS A 150 -12.35 4.89 -18.48
C LYS A 150 -12.28 5.78 -17.24
N LEU A 151 -11.80 7.00 -17.43
CA LEU A 151 -11.58 7.96 -16.36
C LEU A 151 -12.91 8.53 -15.83
N VAL A 152 -13.09 8.45 -14.52
CA VAL A 152 -14.36 8.73 -13.83
C VAL A 152 -14.54 10.21 -13.51
N VAL A 153 -13.46 10.94 -13.22
CA VAL A 153 -13.49 12.38 -12.94
C VAL A 153 -13.45 13.16 -14.25
N ALA A 154 -12.48 12.89 -15.13
CA ALA A 154 -12.36 13.59 -16.40
C ALA A 154 -13.45 13.21 -17.42
N GLY A 155 -14.09 12.05 -17.28
CA GLY A 155 -15.08 11.56 -18.24
C GLY A 155 -14.49 11.19 -19.61
N THR A 156 -13.17 10.97 -19.68
CA THR A 156 -12.43 10.62 -20.89
C THR A 156 -11.99 9.17 -20.88
N VAL A 157 -11.65 8.61 -22.04
CA VAL A 157 -11.12 7.24 -22.16
C VAL A 157 -9.72 7.30 -22.74
N ILE A 158 -8.75 6.67 -22.07
CA ILE A 158 -7.40 6.45 -22.60
C ILE A 158 -7.39 5.11 -23.34
N ARG A 159 -7.13 5.15 -24.64
CA ARG A 159 -7.06 4.00 -25.53
C ARG A 159 -5.63 3.71 -25.96
N PRO A 160 -5.37 2.55 -26.59
CA PRO A 160 -4.08 2.25 -27.18
C PRO A 160 -3.56 3.38 -28.09
N GLY A 161 -2.36 3.88 -27.78
CA GLY A 161 -1.69 4.95 -28.50
C GLY A 161 -2.10 6.37 -28.11
N ASP A 162 -3.01 6.58 -27.16
CA ASP A 162 -3.45 7.92 -26.77
C ASP A 162 -2.38 8.69 -25.96
N LEU A 163 -1.55 7.98 -25.18
CA LEU A 163 -0.51 8.62 -24.37
C LEU A 163 0.76 8.85 -25.20
N LYS A 164 1.22 10.11 -25.24
CA LYS A 164 2.47 10.49 -25.93
C LYS A 164 3.71 10.40 -25.03
N GLN A 165 3.52 10.41 -23.72
CA GLN A 165 4.57 10.21 -22.73
C GLN A 165 4.56 8.76 -22.27
N PRO A 166 5.68 8.21 -21.75
CA PRO A 166 5.66 6.88 -21.16
C PRO A 166 4.66 6.81 -20.01
N LEU A 167 3.94 5.69 -19.92
CA LEU A 167 3.03 5.39 -18.81
C LEU A 167 3.87 5.01 -17.58
N LEU A 168 3.65 5.64 -16.43
CA LEU A 168 4.24 5.17 -15.18
C LEU A 168 3.24 4.28 -14.47
N LEU A 169 3.62 3.04 -14.17
CA LEU A 169 2.81 2.03 -13.50
C LEU A 169 3.30 1.84 -12.06
N ILE A 170 2.36 1.70 -11.13
CA ILE A 170 2.59 1.27 -9.76
C ILE A 170 1.76 0.00 -9.53
N ALA A 171 2.39 -1.08 -9.05
CA ALA A 171 1.74 -2.37 -8.82
C ALA A 171 2.22 -2.98 -7.49
N ASN A 172 1.43 -2.81 -6.43
CA ASN A 172 1.76 -3.30 -5.09
C ASN A 172 0.79 -4.40 -4.69
N TYR A 173 1.30 -5.55 -4.21
CA TYR A 173 0.47 -6.74 -3.94
C TYR A 173 -0.54 -7.03 -5.07
N PHE A 174 -0.05 -6.87 -6.29
CA PHE A 174 -0.86 -6.97 -7.50
C PHE A 174 -0.55 -8.29 -8.20
N PHE A 175 0.72 -8.60 -8.43
CA PHE A 175 1.12 -9.81 -9.13
C PHE A 175 0.96 -11.06 -8.27
N ASP A 176 1.00 -10.93 -6.95
CA ASP A 176 0.71 -12.02 -6.00
C ASP A 176 -0.78 -12.37 -5.86
N SER A 177 -1.66 -11.49 -6.36
CA SER A 177 -3.11 -11.54 -6.11
C SER A 177 -3.95 -11.76 -7.37
N ILE A 178 -3.33 -11.81 -8.56
CA ILE A 178 -3.98 -12.13 -9.84
C ILE A 178 -3.71 -13.57 -10.28
N PRO A 179 -4.53 -14.15 -11.18
CA PRO A 179 -4.35 -15.52 -11.64
C PRO A 179 -2.96 -15.79 -12.23
N GLN A 180 -2.35 -16.89 -11.78
CA GLN A 180 -1.07 -17.40 -12.29
C GLN A 180 -1.25 -18.82 -12.82
N GLU A 181 -0.37 -19.25 -13.71
CA GLU A 181 -0.24 -20.67 -14.09
C GLU A 181 0.67 -21.37 -13.08
N LEU A 182 0.49 -22.68 -12.87
CA LEU A 182 1.39 -23.48 -12.04
C LEU A 182 2.06 -24.53 -12.92
N ILE A 183 3.36 -24.35 -13.11
CA ILE A 183 4.21 -25.22 -13.91
C ILE A 183 5.10 -26.03 -12.98
N TYR A 184 5.26 -27.32 -13.25
CA TYR A 184 6.25 -28.16 -12.61
C TYR A 184 7.31 -28.60 -13.62
N ILE A 185 8.57 -28.52 -13.20
CA ILE A 185 9.72 -28.93 -14.00
C ILE A 185 10.37 -30.12 -13.31
N GLY A 186 10.36 -31.27 -13.99
CA GLY A 186 10.92 -32.52 -13.47
C GLY A 186 11.35 -33.43 -14.61
N ASP A 187 12.45 -34.16 -14.43
CA ASP A 187 13.03 -35.07 -15.43
C ASP A 187 13.31 -34.41 -16.80
N GLY A 188 13.63 -33.10 -16.82
CA GLY A 188 13.85 -32.33 -18.05
C GLY A 188 12.59 -32.05 -18.87
N GLU A 189 11.42 -32.36 -18.31
CA GLU A 189 10.10 -32.21 -18.92
C GLU A 189 9.28 -31.15 -18.18
N ILE A 190 8.27 -30.61 -18.87
CA ILE A 190 7.37 -29.61 -18.32
C ILE A 190 6.00 -30.22 -18.11
N TYR A 191 5.45 -29.92 -16.94
CA TYR A 191 4.12 -30.31 -16.53
C TYR A 191 3.33 -29.06 -16.14
N GLU A 192 2.05 -29.08 -16.45
CA GLU A 192 1.09 -28.18 -15.84
C GLU A 192 0.48 -28.87 -14.62
N CYS A 193 0.30 -28.13 -13.55
CA CYS A 193 -0.32 -28.62 -12.33
C CYS A 193 -1.80 -28.21 -12.33
N ASP A 194 -2.68 -29.21 -12.34
CA ASP A 194 -4.11 -29.01 -12.18
C ASP A 194 -4.48 -29.06 -10.69
N LEU A 195 -5.45 -28.23 -10.32
CA LEU A 195 -6.00 -28.16 -8.97
C LEU A 195 -7.23 -29.07 -8.87
N LEU A 196 -7.19 -30.03 -7.97
CA LEU A 196 -8.36 -30.78 -7.54
C LEU A 196 -9.03 -30.03 -6.40
N VAL A 197 -10.22 -29.49 -6.67
CA VAL A 197 -11.00 -28.72 -5.70
C VAL A 197 -12.14 -29.59 -5.19
N GLN A 198 -12.12 -29.85 -3.88
CA GLN A 198 -13.26 -30.42 -3.17
C GLN A 198 -14.06 -29.27 -2.57
N SER A 199 -15.21 -28.95 -3.17
CA SER A 199 -16.12 -27.96 -2.61
C SER A 199 -16.79 -28.51 -1.35
N PRO A 200 -16.94 -27.71 -0.27
CA PRO A 200 -17.90 -28.04 0.78
C PRO A 200 -19.31 -28.25 0.18
N ASP A 201 -20.12 -29.11 0.81
CA ASP A 201 -21.42 -29.60 0.32
C ASP A 201 -22.27 -28.43 -0.23
N ARG A 202 -22.66 -28.47 -1.51
CA ARG A 202 -23.36 -27.41 -2.29
C ARG A 202 -24.73 -26.97 -1.72
N ARG A 203 -25.08 -27.42 -0.52
CA ARG A 203 -26.37 -27.16 0.13
C ARG A 203 -26.41 -25.87 0.95
N HIS A 204 -25.28 -25.18 1.08
CA HIS A 204 -25.19 -23.91 1.80
C HIS A 204 -24.55 -22.88 0.88
N ASP A 205 -25.20 -21.73 0.71
CA ASP A 205 -24.62 -20.53 0.12
C ASP A 205 -23.58 -19.99 1.11
N LEU A 206 -22.38 -20.57 1.11
CA LEU A 206 -21.29 -20.14 1.97
C LEU A 206 -20.68 -18.84 1.43
N GLU A 207 -20.27 -17.96 2.33
CA GLU A 207 -19.53 -16.75 1.97
C GLU A 207 -18.18 -17.10 1.31
N PRO A 208 -17.66 -16.32 0.35
CA PRO A 208 -16.41 -16.65 -0.37
C PRO A 208 -15.21 -16.93 0.53
N ALA A 209 -15.07 -16.19 1.64
CA ALA A 209 -14.02 -16.43 2.63
C ALA A 209 -14.13 -17.83 3.29
N GLU A 210 -15.35 -18.31 3.53
CA GLU A 210 -15.60 -19.65 4.06
C GLU A 210 -15.37 -20.74 3.01
N MET A 211 -15.65 -20.45 1.73
CA MET A 211 -15.31 -21.35 0.62
C MET A 211 -13.81 -21.55 0.51
N LEU A 212 -13.03 -20.47 0.54
CA LEU A 212 -11.57 -20.49 0.51
C LEU A 212 -10.98 -21.22 1.73
N LYS A 213 -11.57 -21.04 2.91
CA LYS A 213 -11.10 -21.69 4.14
C LYS A 213 -11.33 -23.20 4.18
N ASN A 214 -12.40 -23.68 3.55
CA ASN A 214 -12.81 -25.08 3.61
C ASN A 214 -12.33 -25.91 2.40
N MET A 215 -11.59 -25.32 1.47
CA MET A 215 -11.08 -26.05 0.31
C MET A 215 -9.96 -27.02 0.70
N THR A 216 -10.02 -28.24 0.16
CA THR A 216 -8.86 -29.15 0.15
C THR A 216 -8.21 -29.06 -1.21
N LEU A 217 -6.90 -28.79 -1.23
CA LEU A 217 -6.12 -28.71 -2.46
C LEU A 217 -5.28 -29.96 -2.65
N SER A 218 -5.31 -30.49 -3.86
CA SER A 218 -4.32 -31.48 -4.31
C SER A 218 -3.95 -31.21 -5.76
N TYR A 219 -2.71 -31.54 -6.10
CA TYR A 219 -2.12 -31.22 -7.40
C TYR A 219 -2.01 -32.49 -8.25
N GLU A 220 -2.50 -32.42 -9.48
CA GLU A 220 -2.27 -33.44 -10.49
C GLU A 220 -1.40 -32.89 -11.63
N TYR A 221 -0.40 -33.67 -12.04
CA TYR A 221 0.57 -33.24 -13.05
C TYR A 221 0.19 -33.78 -14.42
N ARG A 222 0.11 -32.89 -15.41
CA ARG A 222 -0.13 -33.21 -16.81
C ARG A 222 1.04 -32.73 -17.64
N ARG A 223 1.63 -33.60 -18.47
CA ARG A 223 2.65 -33.15 -19.43
C ARG A 223 2.11 -32.02 -20.29
N ALA A 224 2.88 -30.95 -20.38
CA ALA A 224 2.51 -29.74 -21.09
C ALA A 224 3.63 -29.31 -22.07
N PRO A 225 3.91 -30.11 -23.13
CA PRO A 225 4.94 -29.80 -24.11
C PRO A 225 4.66 -28.49 -24.88
N GLU A 226 3.43 -27.98 -24.86
CA GLU A 226 3.03 -26.71 -25.45
C GLU A 226 3.85 -25.51 -24.96
N TYR A 227 4.30 -25.50 -23.69
CA TYR A 227 5.18 -24.45 -23.16
C TYR A 227 6.59 -24.45 -23.80
N SER A 228 7.02 -25.61 -24.31
CA SER A 228 8.30 -25.76 -25.01
C SER A 228 8.19 -25.56 -26.53
N ALA A 229 7.02 -25.19 -27.05
CA ALA A 229 6.85 -24.96 -28.49
C ALA A 229 7.55 -23.67 -28.94
N ASP A 230 8.17 -23.67 -30.13
CA ASP A 230 8.90 -22.51 -30.67
C ASP A 230 8.02 -21.25 -30.79
N ASN A 231 6.70 -21.43 -30.95
CA ASN A 231 5.73 -20.34 -31.06
C ASN A 231 5.14 -19.90 -29.71
N TYR A 232 5.54 -20.50 -28.60
CA TYR A 232 5.13 -20.04 -27.28
C TYR A 232 5.81 -18.69 -26.97
N PRO A 233 5.06 -17.65 -26.56
CA PRO A 233 5.61 -16.29 -26.40
C PRO A 233 6.79 -16.17 -25.44
N TYR A 234 6.90 -17.09 -24.49
CA TYR A 234 7.95 -17.09 -23.46
C TYR A 234 8.87 -18.32 -23.55
N SER A 235 9.00 -18.91 -24.74
CA SER A 235 9.77 -20.14 -24.98
C SER A 235 11.23 -20.07 -24.51
N GLU A 236 11.88 -18.90 -24.58
CA GLU A 236 13.24 -18.70 -24.07
C GLU A 236 13.33 -18.82 -22.55
N LEU A 237 12.40 -18.21 -21.81
CA LEU A 237 12.33 -18.33 -20.35
C LEU A 237 12.03 -19.77 -19.93
N ILE A 238 11.10 -20.41 -20.65
CA ILE A 238 10.79 -21.82 -20.41
C ILE A 238 12.03 -22.70 -20.65
N THR A 239 12.81 -22.41 -21.69
CA THR A 239 14.07 -23.12 -21.97
C THR A 239 15.09 -22.92 -20.86
N LEU A 240 15.24 -21.69 -20.35
CA LEU A 240 16.09 -21.39 -19.19
C LEU A 240 15.65 -22.21 -17.97
N TYR A 241 14.36 -22.22 -17.65
CA TYR A 241 13.87 -22.95 -16.49
C TYR A 241 14.08 -24.46 -16.61
N LYS A 242 13.90 -25.05 -17.79
CA LYS A 242 14.23 -26.48 -18.01
C LYS A 242 15.72 -26.80 -17.82
N ALA A 243 16.59 -25.83 -18.08
CA ALA A 243 18.04 -26.01 -17.97
C ALA A 243 18.54 -25.85 -16.53
N GLU A 244 17.93 -24.95 -15.76
CA GLU A 244 18.44 -24.53 -14.44
C GLU A 244 17.63 -25.07 -13.26
N LEU A 245 16.38 -25.50 -13.49
CA LEU A 245 15.47 -25.96 -12.45
C LEU A 245 15.18 -27.46 -12.60
N GLU A 246 15.10 -28.13 -11.46
CA GLU A 246 14.77 -29.55 -11.33
C GLU A 246 13.88 -29.71 -10.10
N ASP A 247 12.88 -30.58 -10.20
CA ASP A 247 11.89 -30.85 -9.15
C ASP A 247 11.31 -29.56 -8.54
N SER A 248 10.91 -28.63 -9.42
CA SER A 248 10.58 -27.25 -9.03
C SER A 248 9.20 -26.84 -9.51
N HIS A 249 8.41 -26.24 -8.60
CA HIS A 249 7.10 -25.63 -8.89
C HIS A 249 7.25 -24.13 -9.13
N ILE A 250 6.78 -23.69 -10.29
CA ILE A 250 6.91 -22.32 -10.76
C ILE A 250 5.52 -21.74 -10.96
N LEU A 251 5.24 -20.68 -10.19
CA LEU A 251 4.12 -19.80 -10.46
C LEU A 251 4.48 -18.95 -11.67
N PHE A 252 3.86 -19.22 -12.81
CA PHE A 252 4.19 -18.56 -14.07
C PHE A 252 3.22 -17.39 -14.33
N PRO A 253 3.71 -16.14 -14.47
CA PRO A 253 2.89 -14.94 -14.41
C PRO A 253 2.31 -14.54 -15.79
N ALA A 254 1.70 -15.48 -16.51
CA ALA A 254 1.21 -15.26 -17.88
C ALA A 254 0.19 -14.09 -17.98
N ILE A 255 -0.74 -14.00 -17.02
CA ILE A 255 -1.73 -12.90 -16.96
C ILE A 255 -1.06 -11.57 -16.65
N GLY A 256 -0.12 -11.54 -15.69
CA GLY A 256 0.64 -10.34 -15.34
C GLY A 256 1.44 -9.79 -16.51
N LEU A 257 2.15 -10.67 -17.23
CA LEU A 257 2.89 -10.31 -18.45
C LEU A 257 1.95 -9.78 -19.54
N SER A 258 0.83 -10.46 -19.81
CA SER A 258 -0.14 -9.99 -20.80
C SER A 258 -0.78 -8.65 -20.39
N CYS A 259 -1.02 -8.42 -19.11
CA CYS A 259 -1.52 -7.15 -18.59
C CYS A 259 -0.54 -6.02 -18.89
N LEU A 260 0.75 -6.22 -18.60
CA LEU A 260 1.81 -5.25 -18.92
C LEU A 260 1.91 -4.97 -20.43
N GLU A 261 1.78 -5.99 -21.27
CA GLU A 261 1.75 -5.80 -22.73
C GLU A 261 0.56 -4.95 -23.20
N ARG A 262 -0.62 -5.13 -22.59
CA ARG A 262 -1.81 -4.32 -22.92
C ARG A 262 -1.67 -2.89 -22.42
N LEU A 263 -1.14 -2.70 -21.21
CA LEU A 263 -0.87 -1.37 -20.64
C LEU A 263 0.20 -0.61 -21.44
N ASN A 264 1.26 -1.29 -21.88
CA ASN A 264 2.29 -0.70 -22.75
C ASN A 264 1.69 -0.08 -24.01
N LYS A 265 0.66 -0.71 -24.59
CA LYS A 265 -0.01 -0.21 -25.81
C LYS A 265 -0.77 1.09 -25.59
N LEU A 266 -1.06 1.51 -24.35
CA LEU A 266 -1.68 2.81 -24.08
C LEU A 266 -0.74 3.97 -24.41
N SER A 267 0.57 3.74 -24.38
CA SER A 267 1.60 4.74 -24.67
C SER A 267 2.33 4.48 -25.98
N GLN A 268 2.68 5.57 -26.66
CA GLN A 268 3.59 5.55 -27.81
C GLN A 268 5.07 5.56 -27.39
N SER A 269 5.37 5.68 -26.09
CA SER A 269 6.73 5.87 -25.56
C SER A 269 7.11 4.86 -24.48
N GLY A 270 6.38 3.74 -24.40
CA GLY A 270 6.66 2.67 -23.46
C GLY A 270 6.06 2.92 -22.06
N TYR A 271 6.61 2.22 -21.07
CA TYR A 271 6.21 2.39 -19.67
C TYR A 271 7.37 2.23 -18.70
N VAL A 272 7.20 2.77 -17.50
CA VAL A 272 8.03 2.52 -16.33
C VAL A 272 7.17 1.79 -15.30
N LEU A 273 7.64 0.67 -14.75
CA LEU A 273 6.95 -0.05 -13.69
C LEU A 273 7.71 0.06 -12.39
N ILE A 274 7.04 0.56 -11.35
CA ILE A 274 7.43 0.44 -9.94
C ILE A 274 6.53 -0.61 -9.32
N THR A 275 7.10 -1.61 -8.66
CA THR A 275 6.33 -2.76 -8.17
C THR A 275 6.82 -3.21 -6.81
N ALA A 276 5.92 -3.73 -5.97
CA ALA A 276 6.28 -4.34 -4.69
C ALA A 276 5.31 -5.46 -4.30
N ASP A 277 5.80 -6.69 -4.26
CA ASP A 277 5.02 -7.87 -3.88
C ASP A 277 5.82 -8.76 -2.92
N LYS A 278 5.10 -9.70 -2.30
CA LYS A 278 5.71 -10.94 -1.83
C LYS A 278 6.13 -11.75 -3.05
N GLY A 279 7.31 -11.44 -3.58
CA GLY A 279 7.76 -11.98 -4.86
C GLY A 279 9.25 -12.27 -4.91
N ASP A 280 9.66 -13.07 -5.89
CA ASP A 280 11.04 -13.51 -6.03
C ASP A 280 11.64 -13.20 -7.40
N HIS A 281 12.74 -12.44 -7.38
CA HIS A 281 13.48 -12.03 -8.58
C HIS A 281 14.71 -12.92 -8.85
N ARG A 282 15.05 -13.84 -7.92
CA ARG A 282 16.26 -14.66 -7.97
C ARG A 282 15.90 -16.07 -8.42
N LEU A 283 16.50 -16.50 -9.53
CA LEU A 283 16.28 -17.86 -10.06
C LEU A 283 16.57 -18.95 -9.02
N ASP A 284 17.60 -18.77 -8.20
CA ASP A 284 18.02 -19.77 -7.21
C ASP A 284 16.95 -20.06 -6.15
N ASN A 285 16.07 -19.11 -5.84
CA ASN A 285 15.00 -19.31 -4.87
C ASN A 285 13.82 -20.13 -5.44
N TRP A 286 13.80 -20.34 -6.76
CA TRP A 286 12.84 -21.23 -7.42
C TRP A 286 13.35 -22.67 -7.55
N LYS A 287 14.61 -22.95 -7.23
CA LYS A 287 15.19 -24.30 -7.27
C LYS A 287 14.59 -25.16 -6.16
N PHE A 288 14.10 -26.35 -6.53
CA PHE A 288 13.44 -27.30 -5.64
C PHE A 288 12.23 -26.67 -4.91
N ALA A 289 11.58 -25.70 -5.55
CA ALA A 289 10.41 -25.06 -4.98
C ALA A 289 9.26 -26.07 -4.84
N GLU A 290 8.74 -26.17 -3.62
CA GLU A 290 7.56 -26.96 -3.29
C GLU A 290 6.30 -26.36 -3.93
N PRO A 291 5.21 -27.14 -4.08
CA PRO A 291 3.93 -26.62 -4.56
C PRO A 291 3.47 -25.41 -3.70
N PRO A 292 2.82 -24.41 -4.31
CA PRO A 292 2.39 -23.21 -3.58
C PRO A 292 1.37 -23.56 -2.50
N GLU A 293 1.53 -22.95 -1.33
CA GLU A 293 0.54 -22.95 -0.26
C GLU A 293 -0.31 -21.68 -0.33
N PHE A 294 -1.61 -21.82 -0.12
CA PHE A 294 -2.54 -20.70 -0.05
C PHE A 294 -2.53 -20.15 1.37
N VAL A 295 -1.94 -18.98 1.57
CA VAL A 295 -1.99 -18.28 2.86
C VAL A 295 -3.32 -17.53 2.96
N LEU A 296 -4.21 -17.99 3.84
CA LEU A 296 -5.59 -17.52 3.93
C LEU A 296 -5.80 -16.44 5.00
N HIS A 297 -6.25 -15.26 4.59
CA HIS A 297 -6.64 -14.15 5.46
C HIS A 297 -7.96 -13.49 4.98
N GLY A 298 -8.98 -14.29 4.66
CA GLY A 298 -10.19 -13.84 3.96
C GLY A 298 -10.04 -13.89 2.44
N SER A 299 -8.89 -13.46 1.92
CA SER A 299 -8.37 -13.75 0.58
C SER A 299 -7.10 -14.62 0.66
N PHE A 300 -6.41 -14.86 -0.46
CA PHE A 300 -5.08 -15.46 -0.49
C PHE A 300 -4.09 -14.66 -1.34
N SER A 301 -2.81 -14.80 -1.00
CA SER A 301 -1.69 -14.31 -1.80
C SER A 301 -0.76 -15.47 -2.17
N LEU A 302 -0.12 -15.36 -3.32
CA LEU A 302 0.90 -16.29 -3.80
C LEU A 302 2.28 -15.61 -3.85
N THR A 303 3.32 -16.33 -4.30
CA THR A 303 4.60 -15.70 -4.58
C THR A 303 4.59 -15.10 -5.98
N ALA A 304 4.79 -13.80 -6.11
CA ALA A 304 4.94 -13.16 -7.42
C ALA A 304 6.27 -13.58 -8.08
N ASN A 305 6.23 -14.03 -9.33
CA ASN A 305 7.44 -14.44 -10.05
C ASN A 305 8.11 -13.27 -10.76
N TYR A 306 8.81 -12.45 -9.98
CA TYR A 306 9.57 -11.33 -10.50
C TYR A 306 10.75 -11.74 -11.37
N HIS A 307 11.30 -12.95 -11.20
CA HIS A 307 12.34 -13.46 -12.08
C HIS A 307 11.79 -13.62 -13.52
N ALA A 308 10.62 -14.23 -13.67
CA ALA A 308 9.95 -14.35 -14.97
C ALA A 308 9.65 -12.98 -15.59
N ILE A 309 9.07 -12.06 -14.80
CA ILE A 309 8.74 -10.71 -15.26
C ILE A 309 10.00 -9.98 -15.70
N GLN A 310 11.05 -9.99 -14.88
CA GLN A 310 12.33 -9.39 -15.19
C GLN A 310 12.91 -9.94 -16.49
N TYR A 311 13.04 -11.26 -16.58
CA TYR A 311 13.69 -11.92 -17.71
C TYR A 311 12.98 -11.60 -19.03
N VAL A 312 11.65 -11.69 -19.06
CA VAL A 312 10.85 -11.40 -20.27
C VAL A 312 11.02 -9.95 -20.70
N LEU A 313 10.97 -9.00 -19.76
CA LEU A 313 11.11 -7.59 -20.09
C LEU A 313 12.54 -7.23 -20.53
N GLU A 314 13.57 -7.86 -19.96
CA GLU A 314 14.96 -7.67 -20.40
C GLU A 314 15.18 -8.17 -21.83
N GLN A 315 14.57 -9.31 -22.21
CA GLN A 315 14.59 -9.77 -23.61
C GLN A 315 13.93 -8.78 -24.57
N GLN A 316 12.97 -8.00 -24.08
CA GLN A 316 12.30 -6.94 -24.83
C GLN A 316 13.05 -5.60 -24.80
N GLY A 317 14.21 -5.52 -24.12
CA GLY A 317 15.08 -4.34 -24.07
C GLY A 317 14.87 -3.44 -22.85
N ALA A 318 14.12 -3.87 -21.84
CA ALA A 318 13.95 -3.12 -20.61
C ALA A 318 15.26 -3.05 -19.80
N HIS A 319 15.45 -1.95 -19.06
CA HIS A 319 16.42 -1.90 -17.98
C HIS A 319 15.70 -2.15 -16.66
N THR A 320 15.99 -3.28 -16.00
CA THR A 320 15.34 -3.64 -14.73
C THR A 320 16.28 -3.39 -13.55
N ARG A 321 15.69 -3.25 -12.36
CA ARG A 321 16.39 -3.16 -11.09
C ARG A 321 15.58 -3.84 -9.98
N PHE A 322 16.26 -4.76 -9.31
CA PHE A 322 15.91 -5.33 -8.02
C PHE A 322 17.13 -5.20 -7.09
N THR A 323 16.91 -5.35 -5.78
CA THR A 323 17.97 -5.22 -4.78
C THR A 323 19.06 -6.26 -4.98
N THR A 324 20.34 -5.86 -4.91
CA THR A 324 21.45 -6.83 -5.01
C THR A 324 21.66 -7.62 -3.73
N HIS A 325 21.25 -7.06 -2.59
CA HIS A 325 21.13 -7.79 -1.32
C HIS A 325 19.84 -8.62 -1.26
N HIS A 326 19.77 -9.54 -0.30
CA HIS A 326 18.55 -10.30 -0.07
C HIS A 326 17.49 -9.40 0.59
N TYR A 327 16.24 -9.61 0.20
CA TYR A 327 15.05 -9.07 0.86
C TYR A 327 14.43 -10.16 1.74
N LYS A 328 13.45 -9.80 2.56
CA LYS A 328 12.79 -10.73 3.48
C LYS A 328 11.28 -10.78 3.31
N ASP A 329 10.61 -9.64 3.38
CA ASP A 329 9.15 -9.55 3.48
C ASP A 329 8.55 -8.91 2.21
N LEU A 330 9.26 -7.98 1.58
CA LEU A 330 8.81 -7.25 0.38
C LEU A 330 9.93 -7.13 -0.65
N ASN A 331 9.64 -7.47 -1.91
CA ASN A 331 10.59 -7.32 -3.01
C ASN A 331 10.16 -6.14 -3.89
N VAL A 332 10.98 -5.07 -3.91
CA VAL A 332 10.65 -3.81 -4.59
C VAL A 332 11.47 -3.68 -5.88
N GLY A 333 10.77 -3.60 -7.02
CA GLY A 333 11.36 -3.52 -8.36
C GLY A 333 11.11 -2.19 -9.05
N CYS A 334 12.03 -1.81 -9.95
CA CYS A 334 11.84 -0.73 -10.93
C CYS A 334 12.28 -1.19 -12.31
N MET A 335 11.39 -1.15 -13.30
CA MET A 335 11.63 -1.63 -14.65
C MET A 335 11.33 -0.53 -15.67
N LEU A 336 12.29 -0.23 -16.53
CA LEU A 336 12.22 0.83 -17.52
C LEU A 336 12.03 0.21 -18.91
N MET A 337 10.79 0.10 -19.37
CA MET A 337 10.45 -0.38 -20.72
C MET A 337 10.20 0.81 -21.65
N VAL A 338 11.26 1.57 -21.92
CA VAL A 338 11.25 2.86 -22.63
C VAL A 338 12.47 2.95 -23.54
N ASP A 339 12.46 3.88 -24.50
CA ASP A 339 13.63 4.14 -25.36
C ASP A 339 14.83 4.66 -24.56
N GLU A 340 16.00 4.09 -24.86
CA GLU A 340 17.27 4.39 -24.20
C GLU A 340 17.17 4.38 -22.66
N PRO A 341 16.77 3.26 -22.03
CA PRO A 341 16.37 3.24 -20.62
C PRO A 341 17.51 3.62 -19.67
N ILE A 342 18.77 3.43 -20.09
CA ILE A 342 19.95 3.87 -19.33
C ILE A 342 20.02 5.39 -19.09
N ARG A 343 19.39 6.18 -19.97
CA ARG A 343 19.37 7.66 -19.91
C ARG A 343 18.37 8.21 -18.89
N TYR A 344 17.52 7.37 -18.30
CA TYR A 344 16.70 7.74 -17.14
C TYR A 344 17.56 7.72 -15.88
N VAL A 345 18.49 8.67 -15.80
CA VAL A 345 19.54 8.72 -14.79
C VAL A 345 18.94 9.02 -13.42
N ASN A 346 18.03 9.99 -13.33
CA ASN A 346 17.46 10.39 -12.04
C ASN A 346 16.55 9.30 -11.47
N THR A 347 15.72 8.63 -12.29
CA THR A 347 14.94 7.47 -11.84
C THR A 347 15.84 6.35 -11.30
N ARG A 348 16.91 6.01 -12.02
CA ARG A 348 17.85 4.96 -11.60
C ARG A 348 18.62 5.33 -10.32
N LEU A 349 18.95 6.62 -10.14
CA LEU A 349 19.59 7.12 -8.93
C LEU A 349 18.62 7.12 -7.74
N ALA A 350 17.35 7.47 -7.96
CA ALA A 350 16.32 7.40 -6.93
C ALA A 350 16.13 5.96 -6.43
N TYR A 351 15.98 4.98 -7.34
CA TYR A 351 15.93 3.56 -6.96
C TYR A 351 17.15 3.15 -6.13
N HIS A 352 18.36 3.56 -6.56
CA HIS A 352 19.57 3.22 -5.82
C HIS A 352 19.59 3.79 -4.39
N ARG A 353 19.05 5.00 -4.19
CA ARG A 353 19.08 5.68 -2.89
C ARG A 353 17.99 5.21 -1.93
N PHE A 354 16.80 4.93 -2.46
CA PHE A 354 15.59 4.71 -1.67
C PHE A 354 15.06 3.27 -1.71
N VAL A 355 15.72 2.38 -2.46
CA VAL A 355 15.42 0.94 -2.49
C VAL A 355 16.69 0.13 -2.29
N GLU A 356 17.69 0.27 -3.15
CA GLU A 356 18.93 -0.56 -3.10
C GLU A 356 19.80 -0.33 -1.86
N ARG A 357 19.92 0.91 -1.40
CA ARG A 357 20.81 1.26 -0.29
C ARG A 357 20.17 0.97 1.08
N PHE A 358 18.89 1.32 1.20
CA PHE A 358 18.04 1.12 2.35
C PHE A 358 16.60 1.35 1.89
N GLY A 359 15.83 0.27 1.77
CA GLY A 359 14.52 0.28 1.15
C GLY A 359 13.36 0.05 2.10
N PRO A 360 12.12 -0.02 1.56
CA PRO A 360 10.92 -0.33 2.33
C PRO A 360 11.00 -1.65 3.11
N ASP A 361 11.62 -2.68 2.55
CA ASP A 361 11.81 -3.99 3.20
C ASP A 361 12.74 -3.91 4.41
N ASP A 362 13.88 -3.21 4.27
CA ASP A 362 14.83 -2.98 5.37
C ASP A 362 14.18 -2.19 6.50
N PHE A 363 13.43 -1.13 6.17
CA PHE A 363 12.69 -0.34 7.14
C PHE A 363 11.65 -1.19 7.87
N PHE A 364 10.89 -2.02 7.15
CA PHE A 364 9.88 -2.89 7.76
C PHE A 364 10.52 -3.90 8.71
N SER A 365 11.61 -4.55 8.31
CA SER A 365 12.38 -5.45 9.18
C SER A 365 12.89 -4.73 10.44
N MET A 366 13.39 -3.50 10.30
CA MET A 366 13.79 -2.68 11.44
C MET A 366 12.61 -2.27 12.33
N LYS A 367 11.48 -1.91 11.73
CA LYS A 367 10.27 -1.54 12.46
C LYS A 367 9.78 -2.69 13.33
N GLN A 368 9.71 -3.91 12.80
CA GLN A 368 9.34 -5.10 13.60
C GLN A 368 10.23 -5.25 14.84
N TRP A 369 11.53 -4.98 14.72
CA TRP A 369 12.45 -5.00 15.85
C TRP A 369 12.18 -3.85 16.83
N VAL A 370 11.98 -2.63 16.34
CA VAL A 370 11.67 -1.45 17.17
C VAL A 370 10.35 -1.65 17.93
N ASP A 371 9.29 -2.08 17.24
CA ASP A 371 7.97 -2.29 17.84
C ASP A 371 8.05 -3.26 19.02
N SER A 372 8.86 -4.32 18.90
CA SER A 372 9.07 -5.32 19.95
C SER A 372 9.89 -4.83 21.16
N ARG A 373 10.52 -3.65 21.06
CA ARG A 373 11.44 -3.11 22.07
C ARG A 373 11.10 -1.70 22.54
N ILE A 374 9.96 -1.16 22.09
CA ILE A 374 9.62 0.25 22.31
C ILE A 374 9.68 0.64 23.79
N GLU A 375 9.19 -0.21 24.69
CA GLU A 375 9.18 -0.01 26.15
C GLU A 375 10.58 0.11 26.79
N SER A 376 11.64 -0.28 26.08
CA SER A 376 13.03 -0.18 26.54
C SER A 376 13.80 0.99 25.92
N MET A 377 13.15 1.76 25.04
CA MET A 377 13.79 2.87 24.32
C MET A 377 13.66 4.19 25.08
N GLU A 378 14.45 5.17 24.66
CA GLU A 378 14.44 6.55 25.18
C GLU A 378 14.04 7.48 24.02
N LEU A 379 13.63 8.72 24.30
CA LEU A 379 13.23 9.68 23.27
C LEU A 379 14.30 9.90 22.19
N LYS A 380 15.58 9.96 22.58
CA LYS A 380 16.71 10.03 21.63
C LYS A 380 16.78 8.88 20.62
N HIS A 381 16.15 7.74 20.90
CA HIS A 381 16.04 6.60 19.98
C HIS A 381 14.71 6.64 19.20
N ILE A 382 13.62 7.01 19.86
CA ILE A 382 12.26 7.02 19.30
C ILE A 382 12.12 8.12 18.25
N LEU A 383 12.55 9.36 18.55
CA LEU A 383 12.35 10.51 17.68
C LEU A 383 13.07 10.37 16.33
N PRO A 384 14.35 9.97 16.25
CA PRO A 384 15.00 9.73 14.96
C PRO A 384 14.37 8.59 14.16
N PHE A 385 13.87 7.54 14.82
CA PHE A 385 13.20 6.45 14.13
C PHE A 385 11.84 6.88 13.56
N TRP A 386 11.07 7.68 14.31
CA TRP A 386 9.82 8.24 13.82
C TRP A 386 10.05 9.17 12.62
N ARG A 387 11.10 10.01 12.66
CA ARG A 387 11.56 10.81 11.52
C ARG A 387 11.96 9.97 10.32
N LEU A 388 12.71 8.89 10.54
CA LEU A 388 13.13 7.95 9.48
C LEU A 388 11.92 7.33 8.78
N GLY A 389 10.87 6.99 9.53
CA GLY A 389 9.61 6.48 9.01
C GLY A 389 8.67 7.55 8.43
N GLY A 390 9.11 8.81 8.30
CA GLY A 390 8.31 9.90 7.76
C GLY A 390 7.16 10.34 8.67
N TYR A 391 7.36 10.29 9.99
CA TYR A 391 6.35 10.61 11.01
C TYR A 391 5.08 9.73 10.88
N ASP A 392 5.27 8.43 10.70
CA ASP A 392 4.17 7.48 10.52
C ASP A 392 3.20 7.44 11.72
N ALA A 393 1.90 7.46 11.41
CA ALA A 393 0.84 7.45 12.41
C ALA A 393 0.73 6.12 13.16
N GLU A 394 0.99 4.99 12.49
CA GLU A 394 0.95 3.68 13.16
C GLU A 394 2.07 3.54 14.19
N PHE A 395 3.24 4.11 13.89
CA PHE A 395 4.33 4.19 14.86
C PHE A 395 3.95 5.02 16.10
N LEU A 396 3.30 6.18 15.91
CA LEU A 396 2.84 6.98 17.06
C LEU A 396 1.81 6.22 17.89
N ILE A 397 0.83 5.56 17.26
CA ILE A 397 -0.19 4.77 17.95
C ILE A 397 0.46 3.70 18.84
N HIS A 398 1.46 2.98 18.31
CA HIS A 398 2.16 1.93 19.04
C HIS A 398 3.07 2.48 20.16
N SER A 399 3.62 3.67 20.00
CA SER A 399 4.63 4.23 20.92
C SER A 399 4.09 5.26 21.92
N ALA A 400 2.87 5.77 21.75
CA ALA A 400 2.33 6.90 22.51
C ALA A 400 2.39 6.71 24.04
N THR A 401 1.96 5.54 24.54
CA THR A 401 2.00 5.23 25.99
C THR A 401 3.42 5.30 26.55
N HIS A 402 4.39 4.80 25.79
CA HIS A 402 5.79 4.83 26.23
C HIS A 402 6.37 6.25 26.13
N ILE A 403 6.06 7.00 25.07
CA ILE A 403 6.46 8.40 24.93
C ILE A 403 5.94 9.22 26.13
N SER A 404 4.65 9.08 26.48
CA SER A 404 4.04 9.72 27.66
C SER A 404 4.86 9.44 28.93
N SER A 405 5.24 8.17 29.16
CA SER A 405 6.04 7.79 30.34
C SER A 405 7.42 8.44 30.42
N LEU A 406 7.95 8.93 29.29
CA LEU A 406 9.26 9.59 29.18
C LEU A 406 9.17 11.12 29.25
N LEU A 407 7.98 11.71 29.12
CA LEU A 407 7.80 13.17 29.14
C LEU A 407 8.28 13.86 30.42
N PRO A 408 8.16 13.28 31.63
CA PRO A 408 8.65 13.94 32.85
C PRO A 408 10.15 14.27 32.84
N ASP A 409 10.94 13.52 32.08
CA ASP A 409 12.39 13.69 31.94
C ASP A 409 12.79 14.30 30.57
N ALA A 410 11.82 14.63 29.72
CA ALA A 410 12.06 15.16 28.39
C ALA A 410 12.56 16.61 28.43
N SER A 411 13.46 16.95 27.51
CA SER A 411 13.89 18.33 27.30
C SER A 411 12.87 19.13 26.48
N ASP A 412 12.90 20.46 26.60
CA ASP A 412 12.08 21.37 25.78
C ASP A 412 12.27 21.11 24.27
N GLU A 413 13.50 20.79 23.84
CA GLU A 413 13.81 20.46 22.45
C GLU A 413 13.13 19.15 22.00
N GLU A 414 13.10 18.12 22.86
CA GLU A 414 12.41 16.86 22.58
C GLU A 414 10.90 17.06 22.53
N MET A 415 10.32 17.87 23.41
CA MET A 415 8.89 18.20 23.38
C MET A 415 8.51 18.95 22.10
N LEU A 416 9.33 19.91 21.65
CA LEU A 416 9.14 20.60 20.37
C LEU A 416 9.25 19.64 19.17
N ASP A 417 10.17 18.68 19.22
CA ASP A 417 10.31 17.64 18.20
C ASP A 417 9.06 16.74 18.14
N ILE A 418 8.47 16.38 19.30
CA ILE A 418 7.21 15.62 19.38
C ILE A 418 6.07 16.44 18.80
N GLN A 419 5.91 17.70 19.20
CA GLN A 419 4.88 18.60 18.69
C GLN A 419 4.95 18.74 17.17
N SER A 420 6.13 19.07 16.63
CA SER A 420 6.35 19.18 15.20
C SER A 420 6.09 17.85 14.48
N GLY A 421 6.44 16.72 15.10
CA GLY A 421 6.17 15.39 14.58
C GLY A 421 4.68 15.09 14.48
N ILE A 422 3.90 15.43 15.52
CA ILE A 422 2.44 15.28 15.54
C ILE A 422 1.80 16.11 14.41
N HIS A 423 2.20 17.37 14.24
CA HIS A 423 1.69 18.21 13.16
C HIS A 423 2.03 17.67 11.77
N THR A 424 3.27 17.19 11.59
CA THR A 424 3.73 16.62 10.31
C THR A 424 2.96 15.34 9.97
N MET A 425 2.85 14.43 10.94
CA MET A 425 2.04 13.21 10.84
C MET A 425 0.58 13.55 10.47
N TRP A 426 -0.04 14.46 11.22
CA TRP A 426 -1.45 14.80 11.02
C TRP A 426 -1.72 15.46 9.66
N SER A 427 -0.81 16.31 9.20
CA SER A 427 -0.94 16.99 7.90
C SER A 427 -0.93 16.03 6.70
N SER A 428 -0.35 14.84 6.88
CA SER A 428 -0.23 13.82 5.84
C SER A 428 -1.13 12.59 6.08
N TYR A 429 -1.94 12.62 7.13
CA TYR A 429 -2.80 11.51 7.50
C TYR A 429 -3.93 11.31 6.48
N TYR A 430 -4.01 10.09 5.95
CA TYR A 430 -5.15 9.66 5.15
C TYR A 430 -6.30 9.36 6.12
N VAL A 431 -7.43 10.04 5.97
CA VAL A 431 -8.59 9.91 6.87
C VAL A 431 -9.06 8.45 6.87
N MET A 432 -9.07 7.82 8.04
CA MET A 432 -9.45 6.42 8.27
C MET A 432 -10.30 6.33 9.54
N GLU A 433 -10.97 5.21 9.77
CA GLU A 433 -11.84 5.02 10.95
C GLU A 433 -11.13 5.26 12.28
N GLN A 434 -9.83 4.94 12.39
CA GLN A 434 -9.07 5.15 13.62
C GLN A 434 -8.66 6.61 13.89
N GLN A 435 -9.10 7.57 13.06
CA GLN A 435 -8.72 8.98 13.19
C GLN A 435 -9.02 9.55 14.59
N GLY A 436 -10.15 9.20 15.18
CA GLY A 436 -10.54 9.67 16.52
C GLY A 436 -9.54 9.21 17.59
N GLY A 437 -9.14 7.94 17.56
CA GLY A 437 -8.12 7.39 18.46
C GLY A 437 -6.75 8.03 18.26
N LEU A 438 -6.34 8.29 17.01
CA LEU A 438 -5.07 8.98 16.75
C LEU A 438 -5.08 10.43 17.27
N ALA A 439 -6.18 11.16 17.04
CA ALA A 439 -6.35 12.51 17.55
C ALA A 439 -6.34 12.56 19.08
N PHE A 440 -6.97 11.56 19.73
CA PHE A 440 -6.94 11.41 21.18
C PHE A 440 -5.50 11.28 21.69
N LEU A 441 -4.72 10.34 21.15
CA LEU A 441 -3.34 10.12 21.56
C LEU A 441 -2.46 11.36 21.36
N ALA A 442 -2.61 12.04 20.22
CA ALA A 442 -1.91 13.29 19.96
C ALA A 442 -2.29 14.37 20.99
N GLY A 443 -3.58 14.56 21.25
CA GLY A 443 -4.09 15.54 22.21
C GLY A 443 -3.61 15.30 23.64
N GLN A 444 -3.56 14.03 24.08
CA GLN A 444 -3.06 13.64 25.40
C GLN A 444 -1.56 13.95 25.56
N LEU A 445 -0.73 13.56 24.57
CA LEU A 445 0.70 13.87 24.62
C LEU A 445 0.95 15.38 24.65
N LEU A 446 0.23 16.15 23.83
CA LEU A 446 0.33 17.61 23.81
C LEU A 446 -0.11 18.24 25.13
N TYR A 447 -1.17 17.70 25.74
CA TYR A 447 -1.64 18.13 27.06
C TYR A 447 -0.58 17.90 28.15
N GLU A 448 0.03 16.72 28.19
CA GLU A 448 1.11 16.38 29.13
C GLU A 448 2.36 17.25 28.94
N MET A 449 2.60 17.76 27.72
CA MET A 449 3.66 18.72 27.40
C MET A 449 3.26 20.19 27.61
N TYR A 450 2.09 20.48 28.21
CA TYR A 450 1.57 21.84 28.43
C TYR A 450 1.31 22.64 27.14
N MET A 451 1.11 21.96 26.01
CA MET A 451 0.84 22.57 24.70
C MET A 451 -0.66 22.73 24.46
N TYR A 452 -1.30 23.53 25.32
CA TYR A 452 -2.76 23.58 25.47
C TYR A 452 -3.54 23.95 24.20
N GLU A 453 -3.00 24.84 23.34
CA GLU A 453 -3.66 25.21 22.08
C GLU A 453 -3.80 24.02 21.15
N ASP A 454 -2.71 23.27 20.95
CA ASP A 454 -2.72 22.07 20.11
C ASP A 454 -3.49 20.93 20.78
N ALA A 455 -3.30 20.73 22.09
CA ALA A 455 -4.02 19.72 22.86
C ALA A 455 -5.53 19.88 22.71
N LYS A 456 -6.05 21.10 22.92
CA LYS A 456 -7.47 21.44 22.73
C LYS A 456 -7.95 21.04 21.34
N ARG A 457 -7.24 21.46 20.30
CA ARG A 457 -7.60 21.18 18.90
C ARG A 457 -7.71 19.67 18.64
N PHE A 458 -6.72 18.88 19.07
CA PHE A 458 -6.69 17.44 18.83
C PHE A 458 -7.73 16.68 19.66
N LEU A 459 -7.96 17.07 20.92
CA LEU A 459 -9.00 16.48 21.76
C LEU A 459 -10.42 16.79 21.22
N GLU A 460 -10.66 18.00 20.70
CA GLU A 460 -11.94 18.32 20.04
C GLU A 460 -12.17 17.49 18.77
N ILE A 461 -11.13 17.32 17.94
CA ILE A 461 -11.19 16.44 16.76
C ILE A 461 -11.54 15.02 17.19
N SER A 462 -10.91 14.51 18.26
CA SER A 462 -11.18 13.18 18.81
C SER A 462 -12.65 13.02 19.21
N LEU A 463 -13.23 13.98 19.93
CA LEU A 463 -14.64 13.93 20.34
C LEU A 463 -15.59 13.93 19.14
N VAL A 464 -15.30 14.72 18.10
CA VAL A 464 -16.13 14.78 16.90
C VAL A 464 -16.04 13.49 16.09
N ALA A 465 -14.85 12.92 15.96
CA ALA A 465 -14.60 11.71 15.18
C ALA A 465 -15.11 10.44 15.89
N ASP A 466 -15.02 10.39 17.22
CA ASP A 466 -15.46 9.25 18.02
C ASP A 466 -16.24 9.71 19.26
N PRO A 467 -17.58 9.62 19.22
CA PRO A 467 -18.43 9.98 20.36
C PRO A 467 -18.14 9.18 21.63
N SER A 468 -17.53 7.99 21.55
CA SER A 468 -17.17 7.20 22.73
C SER A 468 -16.09 7.86 23.60
N ASN A 469 -15.33 8.81 23.04
CA ASN A 469 -14.34 9.60 23.76
C ASN A 469 -14.95 10.72 24.63
N HIS A 470 -16.29 10.89 24.65
CA HIS A 470 -17.00 11.82 25.55
C HIS A 470 -17.01 11.31 27.01
N THR A 471 -15.82 11.16 27.59
CA THR A 471 -15.66 10.76 28.99
C THR A 471 -15.41 12.00 29.88
N PRO A 472 -15.74 11.93 31.18
CA PRO A 472 -15.43 13.01 32.12
C PRO A 472 -13.96 13.44 32.08
N ALA A 473 -13.03 12.49 31.97
CA ALA A 473 -11.59 12.76 31.90
C ALA A 473 -11.22 13.64 30.70
N VAL A 474 -11.64 13.27 29.48
CA VAL A 474 -11.32 14.05 28.27
C VAL A 474 -11.97 15.43 28.28
N LEU A 475 -13.21 15.53 28.78
CA LEU A 475 -13.89 16.81 28.92
C LEU A 475 -13.24 17.69 29.97
N TYR A 476 -12.67 17.10 31.03
CA TYR A 476 -11.91 17.82 32.04
C TYR A 476 -10.58 18.32 31.48
N ASP A 477 -9.84 17.51 30.73
CA ASP A 477 -8.61 17.95 30.04
C ASP A 477 -8.88 19.13 29.11
N LEU A 478 -10.01 19.11 28.38
CA LEU A 478 -10.46 20.24 27.56
C LEU A 478 -10.80 21.48 28.38
N ALA A 479 -11.43 21.33 29.55
CA ALA A 479 -11.70 22.44 30.46
C ALA A 479 -10.39 23.07 30.96
N VAL A 480 -9.39 22.25 31.31
CA VAL A 480 -8.06 22.71 31.70
C VAL A 480 -7.36 23.42 30.54
N CYS A 481 -7.38 22.85 29.33
CA CYS A 481 -6.82 23.52 28.15
C CYS A 481 -7.46 24.91 27.95
N CYS A 482 -8.79 25.02 28.04
CA CYS A 482 -9.49 26.30 27.90
C CYS A 482 -9.10 27.28 29.02
N TYR A 483 -8.98 26.79 30.26
CA TYR A 483 -8.60 27.60 31.40
C TYR A 483 -7.20 28.23 31.22
N GLU A 484 -6.22 27.42 30.83
CA GLU A 484 -4.83 27.84 30.61
C GLU A 484 -4.68 28.77 29.39
N LEU A 485 -5.61 28.70 28.44
CA LEU A 485 -5.71 29.61 27.30
C LEU A 485 -6.55 30.87 27.58
N GLU A 486 -7.02 31.07 28.81
CA GLU A 486 -7.88 32.19 29.23
C GLU A 486 -9.23 32.25 28.46
N LEU A 487 -9.75 31.10 28.01
CA LEU A 487 -11.02 30.95 27.29
C LEU A 487 -12.19 30.68 28.25
N GLU A 488 -12.54 31.68 29.07
CA GLU A 488 -13.50 31.57 30.18
C GLU A 488 -14.85 30.92 29.79
N GLU A 489 -15.48 31.35 28.70
CA GLU A 489 -16.78 30.79 28.27
C GLU A 489 -16.67 29.29 27.92
N GLU A 490 -15.57 28.88 27.29
CA GLU A 490 -15.32 27.50 26.89
C GLU A 490 -14.95 26.63 28.09
N THR A 491 -14.15 27.17 29.03
CA THR A 491 -13.86 26.52 30.31
C THR A 491 -15.14 26.17 31.04
N LEU A 492 -16.02 27.15 31.28
CA LEU A 492 -17.30 26.92 31.96
C LEU A 492 -18.17 25.91 31.20
N SER A 493 -18.19 25.98 29.85
CA SER A 493 -18.92 25.03 29.01
C SER A 493 -18.46 23.59 29.23
N TYR A 494 -17.15 23.33 29.19
CA TYR A 494 -16.60 21.99 29.39
C TYR A 494 -16.72 21.53 30.84
N THR A 495 -16.45 22.39 31.83
CA THR A 495 -16.63 22.08 33.26
C THR A 495 -18.07 21.66 33.57
N HIS A 496 -19.07 22.36 33.02
CA HIS A 496 -20.47 21.96 33.18
C HIS A 496 -20.78 20.61 32.52
N LYS A 497 -20.18 20.30 31.37
CA LYS A 497 -20.32 18.97 30.73
C LYS A 497 -19.71 17.87 31.59
N VAL A 498 -18.56 18.10 32.22
CA VAL A 498 -17.95 17.16 33.17
C VAL A 498 -18.90 16.89 34.33
N LEU A 499 -19.36 17.94 35.02
CA LEU A 499 -20.26 17.81 36.19
C LEU A 499 -21.65 17.26 35.83
N ALA A 500 -22.07 17.36 34.56
CA ALA A 500 -23.30 16.73 34.09
C ALA A 500 -23.17 15.20 33.96
N LEU A 501 -21.96 14.70 33.64
CA LEU A 501 -21.67 13.27 33.55
C LEU A 501 -21.24 12.69 34.91
N GLU A 502 -20.47 13.46 35.68
CA GLU A 502 -19.91 13.08 36.98
C GLU A 502 -20.07 14.23 37.99
N PRO A 503 -21.22 14.35 38.66
CA PRO A 503 -21.53 15.48 39.55
C PRO A 503 -20.59 15.64 40.75
N ASP A 504 -19.95 14.55 41.18
CA ASP A 504 -19.05 14.52 42.34
C ASP A 504 -17.56 14.70 41.95
N HIS A 505 -17.26 15.09 40.69
CA HIS A 505 -15.89 15.32 40.23
C HIS A 505 -15.28 16.54 40.94
N GLU A 506 -14.36 16.28 41.88
CA GLU A 506 -13.84 17.29 42.81
C GLU A 506 -13.14 18.44 42.07
N GLU A 507 -12.23 18.11 41.14
CA GLU A 507 -11.40 19.07 40.44
C GLU A 507 -12.21 19.95 39.47
N ALA A 508 -13.24 19.40 38.82
CA ALA A 508 -14.17 20.17 38.00
C ALA A 508 -15.01 21.13 38.86
N GLY A 509 -15.44 20.69 40.05
CA GLY A 509 -16.14 21.52 41.01
C GLY A 509 -15.28 22.67 41.56
N ASP A 510 -14.00 22.42 41.83
CA ASP A 510 -13.03 23.44 42.23
C ASP A 510 -12.76 24.44 41.11
N LEU A 511 -12.58 23.96 39.87
CA LEU A 511 -12.39 24.81 38.70
C LEU A 511 -13.60 25.73 38.51
N LEU A 512 -14.83 25.21 38.63
CA LEU A 512 -16.04 26.02 38.53
C LEU A 512 -16.09 27.13 39.60
N ARG A 513 -15.75 26.82 40.85
CA ARG A 513 -15.70 27.78 41.96
C ARG A 513 -14.66 28.87 41.77
N SER A 514 -13.62 28.65 40.97
CA SER A 514 -12.59 29.67 40.71
C SER A 514 -13.10 30.85 39.87
N PHE A 515 -14.25 30.69 39.20
CA PHE A 515 -14.92 31.72 38.40
C PHE A 515 -16.09 32.39 39.13
N GLU A 516 -16.44 31.97 40.35
CA GLU A 516 -17.45 32.59 41.23
C GLU A 516 -16.82 33.64 42.16
#